data_AF-A0A3D4HGQ6-F1
#
_entry.id   AF-A0A3D4HGQ6-F1
#
_cell.length_a   1.000
_cell.length_b   1.000
_cell.length_c   1.000
_cell.angle_alpha   90.00
_cell.angle_beta   90.00
_cell.angle_gamma   90.00
#
_symmetry.space_group_name_H-M   'P 1'
#
loop_
_entity.id
_entity.type
_entity.pdbx_description
1 polymer ?
#
loop_
_entity_poly.entity_id
_entity_poly.type
_entity_poly.pdbx_seq_one_letter_code
_entity_poly.pdbx_strand_id
1 'polypeptide(L)'
;MKLFKKKTKKQQAAQARRQRRSHLEAQGEVPLWSKNNIIPAAIFLAYMGLILITCFFGQSPAGPQLLPNQTPKFRIVADFPFSYESKIERERLTEERKQRVAPIYKLDLEPFDAFREKILILNQGMSHLKTQVGPPAESLSEIEAFTDEFNTKYKMDISPNDVKTLLKLNTKTRTHYIEEALAYENEIYRAGISSNKLKTSSLNPSFISIEIKGRDVEGNVQTTEEALLSLRRYLKIMDVDPEVSMALFRILKGGIRQNLIYDAARTEATIKDAANSIDAIIIRVNEGETLIEPGTPITPEQHERLTAYRKALRTHQEYGIGFSALLLERITLTLAILLASLIYIRLGVPEIQSSRKNLILASSMLLINMIFIRLLLQCGDAYLIPLNPMFATLLPYLAPVALAP
;
A
#
# COMPACT_ATOMS: atom_id res chain seq x y z
N MET A 1 -74.74 -76.75 -17.12
CA MET A 1 -74.23 -77.09 -15.77
C MET A 1 -73.07 -78.08 -15.93
N LYS A 2 -71.82 -77.60 -16.07
CA LYS A 2 -70.62 -78.47 -16.24
C LYS A 2 -69.82 -78.48 -14.94
N LEU A 3 -69.69 -79.68 -14.39
CA LEU A 3 -69.10 -80.00 -13.09
C LEU A 3 -67.61 -79.65 -13.01
N PHE A 4 -67.23 -79.00 -11.90
CA PHE A 4 -65.85 -78.79 -11.48
C PHE A 4 -65.15 -80.13 -11.20
N LYS A 5 -64.15 -80.49 -12.03
CA LYS A 5 -63.20 -81.57 -11.72
C LYS A 5 -62.22 -81.10 -10.64
N LYS A 6 -62.39 -81.58 -9.40
CA LYS A 6 -61.40 -81.44 -8.31
C LYS A 6 -60.07 -82.06 -8.74
N LYS A 7 -59.00 -81.27 -8.75
CA LYS A 7 -57.62 -81.77 -8.94
C LYS A 7 -57.26 -82.73 -7.81
N THR A 8 -56.69 -83.88 -8.15
CA THR A 8 -56.30 -84.93 -7.20
C THR A 8 -55.08 -84.49 -6.36
N LYS A 9 -55.00 -84.96 -5.10
CA LYS A 9 -53.90 -84.66 -4.14
C LYS A 9 -52.49 -84.80 -4.72
N LYS A 10 -52.29 -85.73 -5.67
CA LYS A 10 -51.02 -85.93 -6.39
C LYS A 10 -50.64 -84.73 -7.30
N GLN A 11 -51.60 -84.07 -7.93
CA GLN A 11 -51.36 -82.91 -8.79
C GLN A 11 -51.07 -81.64 -7.98
N GLN A 12 -51.72 -81.46 -6.83
CA GLN A 12 -51.43 -80.35 -5.91
C GLN A 12 -50.04 -80.52 -5.26
N ALA A 13 -49.66 -81.73 -4.87
CA ALA A 13 -48.32 -82.02 -4.34
C ALA A 13 -47.22 -81.83 -5.41
N ALA A 14 -47.50 -82.15 -6.68
CA ALA A 14 -46.58 -81.91 -7.79
C ALA A 14 -46.42 -80.40 -8.11
N GLN A 15 -47.49 -79.61 -8.05
CA GLN A 15 -47.42 -78.15 -8.18
C GLN A 15 -46.70 -77.50 -7.00
N ALA A 16 -46.95 -77.93 -5.77
CA ALA A 16 -46.25 -77.43 -4.58
C ALA A 16 -44.75 -77.80 -4.58
N ARG A 17 -44.39 -79.01 -5.07
CA ARG A 17 -42.98 -79.39 -5.29
C ARG A 17 -42.33 -78.57 -6.40
N ARG A 18 -43.03 -78.28 -7.51
CA ARG A 18 -42.52 -77.40 -8.58
C ARG A 18 -42.31 -75.96 -8.09
N GLN A 19 -43.23 -75.43 -7.29
CA GLN A 19 -43.09 -74.09 -6.68
C GLN A 19 -41.98 -74.04 -5.64
N ARG A 20 -41.80 -75.09 -4.82
CA ARG A 20 -40.64 -75.19 -3.91
C ARG A 20 -39.33 -75.33 -4.68
N ARG A 21 -39.29 -76.10 -5.77
CA ARG A 21 -38.10 -76.25 -6.60
C ARG A 21 -37.73 -74.93 -7.31
N SER A 22 -38.71 -74.18 -7.82
CA SER A 22 -38.46 -72.86 -8.39
C SER A 22 -38.02 -71.82 -7.36
N HIS A 23 -38.49 -71.94 -6.11
CA HIS A 23 -38.09 -71.04 -5.01
C HIS A 23 -36.70 -71.39 -4.44
N LEU A 24 -36.28 -72.67 -4.53
CA LEU A 24 -34.95 -73.14 -4.15
C LEU A 24 -33.92 -72.96 -5.28
N GLU A 25 -34.31 -73.09 -6.56
CA GLU A 25 -33.46 -72.77 -7.72
C GLU A 25 -33.22 -71.26 -7.85
N ALA A 26 -34.12 -70.40 -7.36
CA ALA A 26 -33.91 -68.95 -7.27
C ALA A 26 -32.89 -68.53 -6.19
N GLN A 27 -32.46 -69.46 -5.32
CA GLN A 27 -31.47 -69.23 -4.26
C GLN A 27 -30.10 -69.87 -4.56
N GLY A 28 -29.92 -70.50 -5.73
CA GLY A 28 -28.66 -71.06 -6.18
C GLY A 28 -27.79 -70.03 -6.90
N GLU A 29 -26.63 -69.72 -6.31
CA GLU A 29 -25.43 -69.12 -6.90
C GLU A 29 -25.65 -68.13 -8.06
N VAL A 30 -25.81 -66.85 -7.72
CA VAL A 30 -25.73 -65.76 -8.71
C VAL A 30 -24.28 -65.70 -9.21
N PRO A 31 -24.00 -66.04 -10.49
CA PRO A 31 -22.65 -65.93 -11.02
C PRO A 31 -22.21 -64.47 -10.94
N LEU A 32 -21.02 -64.23 -10.36
CA LEU A 32 -20.46 -62.91 -10.10
C LEU A 32 -20.55 -61.99 -11.33
N TRP A 33 -20.38 -62.56 -12.53
CA TRP A 33 -20.37 -61.83 -13.81
C TRP A 33 -21.43 -62.37 -14.77
N SER A 34 -22.70 -62.15 -14.46
CA SER A 34 -23.74 -62.15 -15.50
C SER A 34 -23.77 -60.78 -16.19
N LYS A 35 -24.08 -60.75 -17.48
CA LYS A 35 -24.26 -59.51 -18.28
C LYS A 35 -25.28 -58.52 -17.65
N ASN A 36 -26.10 -59.00 -16.72
CA ASN A 36 -27.12 -58.26 -15.99
C ASN A 36 -26.61 -57.50 -14.75
N ASN A 37 -25.38 -57.77 -14.28
CA ASN A 37 -24.77 -57.10 -13.13
C ASN A 37 -23.87 -55.91 -13.51
N ILE A 38 -23.69 -55.65 -14.80
CA ILE A 38 -22.83 -54.56 -15.31
C ILE A 38 -23.47 -53.19 -15.01
N ILE A 39 -24.78 -53.06 -15.21
CA ILE A 39 -25.54 -51.82 -14.97
C ILE A 39 -25.48 -51.40 -13.48
N PRO A 40 -25.81 -52.25 -12.49
CA PRO A 40 -25.71 -51.85 -11.09
C PRO A 40 -24.26 -51.58 -10.64
N ALA A 41 -23.27 -52.30 -11.17
CA ALA A 41 -21.86 -52.03 -10.90
C ALA A 41 -21.43 -50.65 -11.46
N ALA A 42 -21.89 -50.29 -12.66
CA ALA A 42 -21.63 -48.97 -13.25
C ALA A 42 -22.29 -47.83 -12.46
N ILE A 43 -23.53 -48.01 -12.01
CA ILE A 43 -24.24 -47.03 -11.16
C ILE A 43 -23.50 -46.85 -9.83
N PHE A 44 -23.01 -47.93 -9.23
CA PHE A 44 -22.24 -47.88 -8.00
C PHE A 44 -20.89 -47.16 -8.18
N LEU A 45 -20.17 -47.45 -9.26
CA LEU A 45 -18.93 -46.74 -9.59
C LEU A 45 -19.17 -45.26 -9.87
N ALA A 46 -20.28 -44.91 -10.54
CA ALA A 46 -20.67 -43.52 -10.76
C ALA A 46 -20.99 -42.80 -9.45
N TYR A 47 -21.72 -43.46 -8.54
CA TYR A 47 -22.02 -42.93 -7.20
C TYR A 47 -20.75 -42.72 -6.36
N MET A 48 -19.84 -43.69 -6.40
CA MET A 48 -18.54 -43.62 -5.75
C MET A 48 -17.69 -42.48 -6.32
N GLY A 49 -17.63 -42.35 -7.65
CA GLY A 49 -16.96 -41.23 -8.32
C GLY A 49 -17.56 -39.89 -7.92
N LEU A 50 -18.89 -39.79 -7.82
CA LEU A 50 -19.57 -38.59 -7.34
C LEU A 50 -19.19 -38.24 -5.91
N ILE A 51 -19.14 -39.20 -4.99
CA ILE A 51 -18.69 -38.97 -3.60
C ILE A 51 -17.23 -38.51 -3.58
N LEU A 52 -16.35 -39.15 -4.37
CA LEU A 52 -14.94 -38.76 -4.40
C LEU A 52 -14.75 -37.35 -4.94
N ILE A 53 -15.47 -36.99 -6.01
CA ILE A 53 -15.43 -35.64 -6.60
C ILE A 53 -15.98 -34.63 -5.58
N THR A 54 -17.15 -34.88 -4.98
CA THR A 54 -17.75 -33.92 -4.03
C THR A 54 -16.92 -33.77 -2.76
N CYS A 55 -16.32 -34.84 -2.24
CA CYS A 55 -15.45 -34.79 -1.09
C CYS A 55 -14.14 -34.07 -1.38
N PHE A 56 -13.43 -34.46 -2.44
CA PHE A 56 -11.99 -34.20 -2.57
C PHE A 56 -11.64 -33.14 -3.61
N PHE A 57 -12.53 -32.79 -4.54
CA PHE A 57 -12.26 -31.81 -5.57
C PHE A 57 -12.01 -30.41 -4.97
N GLY A 58 -10.79 -29.88 -5.12
CA GLY A 58 -10.41 -28.54 -4.66
C GLY A 58 -10.04 -28.41 -3.18
N GLN A 59 -9.78 -29.51 -2.46
CA GLN A 59 -9.30 -29.42 -1.08
C GLN A 59 -7.85 -28.93 -1.01
N SER A 60 -7.65 -27.66 -0.61
CA SER A 60 -6.34 -27.15 -0.18
C SER A 60 -6.05 -27.55 1.26
N PRO A 61 -4.79 -27.72 1.68
CA PRO A 61 -4.45 -27.96 3.09
C PRO A 61 -4.95 -26.79 3.95
N ALA A 62 -5.86 -27.11 4.88
CA ALA A 62 -6.40 -26.16 5.85
C ALA A 62 -5.35 -25.92 6.95
N GLY A 63 -4.37 -25.08 6.67
CA GLY A 63 -3.50 -24.52 7.71
C GLY A 63 -4.30 -23.60 8.65
N PRO A 64 -3.90 -23.45 9.92
CA PRO A 64 -4.60 -22.59 10.86
C PRO A 64 -4.63 -21.14 10.32
N GLN A 65 -5.83 -20.56 10.28
CA GLN A 65 -6.03 -19.17 9.85
C GLN A 65 -5.69 -18.25 11.01
N LEU A 66 -4.87 -17.24 10.73
CA LEU A 66 -4.40 -16.28 11.71
C LEU A 66 -4.75 -14.88 11.21
N LEU A 67 -5.37 -14.09 12.07
CA LEU A 67 -5.72 -12.71 11.79
C LEU A 67 -4.58 -11.77 12.25
N PRO A 68 -4.45 -10.57 11.65
CA PRO A 68 -3.58 -9.54 12.19
C PRO A 68 -3.88 -9.27 13.67
N ASN A 69 -2.86 -8.98 14.47
CA ASN A 69 -2.94 -8.76 15.93
C ASN A 69 -3.38 -9.97 16.78
N GLN A 70 -3.57 -11.15 16.20
CA GLN A 70 -3.78 -12.37 16.99
C GLN A 70 -2.45 -12.85 17.59
N THR A 71 -2.48 -13.44 18.79
CA THR A 71 -1.33 -14.09 19.42
C THR A 71 -1.41 -15.61 19.23
N PRO A 72 -0.60 -16.19 18.32
CA PRO A 72 -0.61 -17.62 18.06
C PRO A 72 0.09 -18.37 19.20
N LYS A 73 -0.38 -19.59 19.48
CA LYS A 73 0.22 -20.49 20.48
C LYS A 73 1.24 -21.46 19.90
N PHE A 74 1.41 -21.45 18.58
CA PHE A 74 2.25 -22.39 17.83
C PHE A 74 3.14 -21.62 16.86
N ARG A 75 4.29 -22.21 16.53
CA ARG A 75 5.22 -21.68 15.54
C ARG A 75 4.79 -22.12 14.14
N ILE A 76 4.91 -21.23 13.15
CA ILE A 76 4.81 -21.58 11.74
C ILE A 76 6.17 -21.34 11.09
N VAL A 77 6.64 -22.33 10.34
CA VAL A 77 7.91 -22.32 9.61
C VAL A 77 7.62 -22.52 8.12
N ALA A 78 8.47 -21.98 7.25
CA ALA A 78 8.39 -22.22 5.81
C ALA A 78 8.93 -23.62 5.46
N ASP A 79 8.10 -24.45 4.82
CA ASP A 79 8.47 -25.82 4.44
C ASP A 79 9.30 -25.87 3.14
N PHE A 80 9.34 -24.78 2.37
CA PHE A 80 10.08 -24.67 1.12
C PHE A 80 10.43 -23.19 0.84
N PRO A 81 11.47 -22.89 0.05
CA PRO A 81 11.84 -21.51 -0.25
C PRO A 81 10.82 -20.86 -1.21
N PHE A 82 10.44 -19.62 -0.95
CA PHE A 82 9.55 -18.85 -1.81
C PHE A 82 9.91 -17.37 -1.82
N SER A 83 9.46 -16.68 -2.88
CA SER A 83 9.63 -15.24 -3.01
C SER A 83 8.29 -14.57 -3.26
N TYR A 84 8.09 -13.39 -2.70
CA TYR A 84 6.89 -12.61 -2.93
C TYR A 84 7.21 -11.12 -2.99
N GLU A 85 6.35 -10.38 -3.69
CA GLU A 85 6.39 -8.92 -3.71
C GLU A 85 5.68 -8.38 -2.45
N SER A 86 6.42 -7.63 -1.63
CA SER A 86 5.86 -7.02 -0.42
C SER A 86 5.28 -5.64 -0.72
N LYS A 87 3.99 -5.48 -0.46
CA LYS A 87 3.31 -4.18 -0.58
C LYS A 87 3.57 -3.33 0.66
N ILE A 88 3.64 -3.94 1.83
CA ILE A 88 3.83 -3.24 3.11
C ILE A 88 5.22 -2.59 3.15
N GLU A 89 6.27 -3.32 2.80
CA GLU A 89 7.61 -2.76 2.74
C GLU A 89 7.72 -1.66 1.67
N ARG A 90 7.04 -1.85 0.52
CA ARG A 90 7.01 -0.85 -0.53
C ARG A 90 6.33 0.43 -0.05
N GLU A 91 5.20 0.32 0.64
CA GLU A 91 4.49 1.45 1.23
C GLU A 91 5.34 2.15 2.29
N ARG A 92 6.00 1.40 3.17
CA ARG A 92 6.92 1.95 4.18
C ARG A 92 8.05 2.74 3.54
N LEU A 93 8.75 2.15 2.56
CA LEU A 93 9.81 2.86 1.82
C LEU A 93 9.28 4.05 1.03
N THR A 94 8.04 3.98 0.55
CA THR A 94 7.38 5.09 -0.13
C THR A 94 7.17 6.25 0.82
N GLU A 95 6.62 6.01 2.00
CA GLU A 95 6.43 7.04 3.01
C GLU A 95 7.76 7.63 3.50
N GLU A 96 8.78 6.78 3.73
CA GLU A 96 10.12 7.25 4.07
C GLU A 96 10.72 8.11 2.95
N ARG A 97 10.55 7.74 1.68
CA ARG A 97 11.06 8.50 0.54
C ARG A 97 10.32 9.82 0.39
N LYS A 98 8.98 9.84 0.53
CA LYS A 98 8.17 11.08 0.52
C LYS A 98 8.65 12.07 1.58
N GLN A 99 8.98 11.60 2.79
CA GLN A 99 9.48 12.44 3.87
C GLN A 99 10.90 12.98 3.64
N ARG A 100 11.68 12.35 2.76
CA ARG A 100 13.05 12.76 2.41
C ARG A 100 13.11 13.72 1.21
N VAL A 101 12.02 13.91 0.46
CA VAL A 101 12.00 14.86 -0.66
C VAL A 101 12.08 16.28 -0.12
N ALA A 102 13.06 17.04 -0.61
CA ALA A 102 13.23 18.44 -0.22
C ALA A 102 12.09 19.30 -0.82
N PRO A 103 11.52 20.24 -0.05
CA PRO A 103 10.56 21.20 -0.58
C PRO A 103 11.21 22.12 -1.62
N ILE A 104 10.44 22.45 -2.66
CA ILE A 104 10.87 23.34 -3.74
C ILE A 104 10.35 24.75 -3.48
N TYR A 105 11.25 25.72 -3.62
CA TYR A 105 10.92 27.14 -3.47
C TYR A 105 11.27 27.93 -4.73
N LYS A 106 10.49 28.99 -4.95
CA LYS A 106 10.71 29.98 -5.99
C LYS A 106 11.22 31.28 -5.37
N LEU A 107 12.14 31.93 -6.06
CA LEU A 107 12.63 33.25 -5.70
C LEU A 107 11.74 34.33 -6.33
N ASP A 108 11.37 35.30 -5.51
CA ASP A 108 10.79 36.56 -5.95
C ASP A 108 11.87 37.66 -5.89
N LEU A 109 12.17 38.29 -7.03
CA LEU A 109 13.15 39.39 -7.08
C LEU A 109 12.49 40.76 -7.14
N GLU A 110 11.16 40.83 -7.21
CA GLU A 110 10.42 42.09 -7.27
C GLU A 110 10.75 43.04 -6.11
N PRO A 111 10.86 42.58 -4.84
CA PRO A 111 11.20 43.46 -3.73
C PRO A 111 12.58 44.10 -3.87
N PHE A 112 13.56 43.35 -4.41
CA PHE A 112 14.91 43.84 -4.66
C PHE A 112 14.91 44.84 -5.81
N ASP A 113 14.28 44.51 -6.94
CA ASP A 113 14.26 45.38 -8.12
C ASP A 113 13.60 46.73 -7.80
N ALA A 114 12.47 46.71 -7.08
CA ALA A 114 11.78 47.91 -6.62
C ALA A 114 12.62 48.74 -5.63
N PHE A 115 13.42 48.10 -4.77
CA PHE A 115 14.31 48.80 -3.84
C PHE A 115 15.51 49.40 -4.58
N ARG A 116 16.13 48.64 -5.47
CA ARG A 116 17.26 49.05 -6.30
C ARG A 116 16.93 50.31 -7.09
N GLU A 117 15.77 50.35 -7.74
CA GLU A 117 15.33 51.55 -8.49
C GLU A 117 15.27 52.79 -7.59
N LYS A 118 14.73 52.66 -6.37
CA LYS A 118 14.67 53.78 -5.41
C LYS A 118 16.06 54.26 -5.01
N ILE A 119 16.99 53.36 -4.72
CA ILE A 119 18.36 53.73 -4.35
C ILE A 119 19.11 54.41 -5.50
N LEU A 120 18.87 54.00 -6.75
CA LEU A 120 19.41 54.68 -7.92
C LEU A 120 18.85 56.10 -8.06
N ILE A 121 17.55 56.29 -7.84
CA ILE A 121 16.93 57.63 -7.83
C ILE A 121 17.50 58.49 -6.69
N LEU A 122 17.71 57.92 -5.50
CA LEU A 122 18.38 58.61 -4.39
C LEU A 122 19.78 59.09 -4.81
N ASN A 123 20.58 58.22 -5.43
CA ASN A 123 21.93 58.54 -5.88
C ASN A 123 21.94 59.64 -6.96
N GLN A 124 20.96 59.64 -7.86
CA GLN A 124 20.77 60.72 -8.84
C GLN A 124 20.42 62.04 -8.13
N GLY A 125 19.45 62.04 -7.22
CA GLY A 125 19.08 63.23 -6.44
C GLY A 125 20.25 63.82 -5.64
N MET A 126 21.04 62.96 -4.99
CA MET A 126 22.27 63.37 -4.29
C MET A 126 23.35 63.95 -5.22
N SER A 127 23.32 63.64 -6.52
CA SER A 127 24.25 64.26 -7.50
C SER A 127 23.86 65.70 -7.80
N HIS A 128 22.55 65.99 -7.86
CA HIS A 128 22.05 67.34 -8.08
C HIS A 128 22.33 68.26 -6.89
N LEU A 129 22.16 67.76 -5.65
CA LEU A 129 22.47 68.52 -4.43
C LEU A 129 23.93 69.00 -4.36
N LYS A 130 24.89 68.13 -4.71
CA LYS A 130 26.32 68.49 -4.67
C LYS A 130 26.69 69.64 -5.61
N THR A 131 25.88 69.88 -6.64
CA THR A 131 26.11 70.93 -7.64
C THR A 131 25.59 72.30 -7.17
N GLN A 132 24.81 72.36 -6.08
CA GLN A 132 24.11 73.57 -5.61
C GLN A 132 24.61 74.11 -4.25
N VAL A 133 25.63 73.49 -3.64
CA VAL A 133 25.99 73.76 -2.23
C VAL A 133 26.62 75.15 -2.01
N GLY A 134 25.88 76.04 -1.35
CA GLY A 134 26.32 77.30 -0.73
C GLY A 134 26.91 77.11 0.69
N PRO A 135 26.97 78.16 1.56
CA PRO A 135 27.61 78.09 2.88
C PRO A 135 27.05 76.97 3.80
N PRO A 136 27.85 76.47 4.78
CA PRO A 136 27.61 75.21 5.48
C PRO A 136 26.28 75.09 6.24
N ALA A 137 25.66 76.20 6.66
CA ALA A 137 24.37 76.18 7.33
C ALA A 137 23.18 75.98 6.38
N GLU A 138 23.24 76.54 5.16
CA GLU A 138 22.19 76.40 4.13
C GLU A 138 22.20 74.98 3.56
N SER A 139 23.38 74.37 3.45
CA SER A 139 23.56 72.99 2.96
C SER A 139 22.89 71.91 3.82
N LEU A 140 22.71 72.14 5.13
CA LEU A 140 22.09 71.16 6.04
C LEU A 140 20.57 71.14 5.90
N SER A 141 19.96 72.32 5.82
CA SER A 141 18.52 72.52 5.58
C SER A 141 18.07 71.90 4.25
N GLU A 142 18.86 72.08 3.19
CA GLU A 142 18.57 71.51 1.87
C GLU A 142 18.65 69.98 1.86
N ILE A 143 19.61 69.39 2.58
CA ILE A 143 19.73 67.94 2.72
C ILE A 143 18.53 67.37 3.49
N GLU A 144 18.13 68.01 4.58
CA GLU A 144 16.95 67.59 5.38
C GLU A 144 15.67 67.63 4.53
N ALA A 145 15.42 68.75 3.84
CA ALA A 145 14.26 68.91 2.97
C ALA A 145 14.22 67.84 1.85
N PHE A 146 15.35 67.60 1.19
CA PHE A 146 15.47 66.54 0.17
C PHE A 146 15.20 65.16 0.75
N THR A 147 15.75 64.85 1.92
CA THR A 147 15.52 63.54 2.55
C THR A 147 14.08 63.34 2.98
N ASP A 148 13.41 64.37 3.49
CA ASP A 148 12.01 64.29 3.91
C ASP A 148 11.07 64.12 2.72
N GLU A 149 11.32 64.85 1.62
CA GLU A 149 10.58 64.68 0.37
C GLU A 149 10.74 63.25 -0.17
N PHE A 150 11.98 62.76 -0.19
CA PHE A 150 12.29 61.43 -0.70
C PHE A 150 11.68 60.32 0.17
N ASN A 151 11.80 60.43 1.49
CA ASN A 151 11.20 59.51 2.46
C ASN A 151 9.68 59.46 2.31
N THR A 152 9.03 60.62 2.16
CA THR A 152 7.57 60.73 1.96
C THR A 152 7.13 60.09 0.64
N LYS A 153 7.85 60.36 -0.45
CA LYS A 153 7.51 59.88 -1.80
C LYS A 153 7.68 58.37 -1.94
N TYR A 154 8.77 57.80 -1.42
CA TYR A 154 9.13 56.40 -1.63
C TYR A 154 8.86 55.48 -0.43
N LYS A 155 8.33 56.04 0.66
CA LYS A 155 8.04 55.37 1.95
C LYS A 155 9.28 54.67 2.49
N MET A 156 10.35 55.44 2.67
CA MET A 156 11.61 54.96 3.24
C MET A 156 12.00 55.80 4.45
N ASP A 157 12.82 55.22 5.32
CA ASP A 157 13.27 55.84 6.57
C ASP A 157 14.77 56.11 6.52
N ILE A 158 15.19 57.05 5.67
CA ILE A 158 16.61 57.41 5.51
C ILE A 158 16.95 58.61 6.40
N SER A 159 18.08 58.54 7.11
CA SER A 159 18.55 59.65 7.95
C SER A 159 19.23 60.74 7.11
N PRO A 160 18.95 62.03 7.36
CA PRO A 160 19.67 63.15 6.75
C PRO A 160 21.18 63.09 6.97
N ASN A 161 21.61 62.58 8.14
CA ASN A 161 23.03 62.46 8.46
C ASN A 161 23.74 61.37 7.63
N ASP A 162 23.04 60.29 7.27
CA ASP A 162 23.59 59.23 6.42
C ASP A 162 23.77 59.78 4.98
N VAL A 163 22.83 60.57 4.47
CA VAL A 163 22.96 61.28 3.17
C VAL A 163 24.10 62.28 3.18
N LYS A 164 24.23 63.09 4.24
CA LYS A 164 25.36 64.01 4.42
C LYS A 164 26.70 63.28 4.39
N THR A 165 26.78 62.11 5.03
CA THR A 165 28.00 61.29 5.06
C THR A 165 28.35 60.79 3.67
N LEU A 166 27.37 60.33 2.87
CA LEU A 166 27.59 59.91 1.48
C LEU A 166 27.95 61.07 0.54
N LEU A 167 27.49 62.30 0.82
CA LEU A 167 27.82 63.49 0.03
C LEU A 167 29.29 63.95 0.20
N LYS A 168 29.97 63.54 1.29
CA LYS A 168 31.42 63.77 1.47
C LYS A 168 32.23 63.13 0.34
N LEU A 169 31.75 62.01 -0.20
CA LEU A 169 32.40 61.30 -1.31
C LEU A 169 32.20 62.01 -2.65
N ASN A 170 33.08 61.74 -3.62
CA ASN A 170 32.87 62.18 -4.99
C ASN A 170 31.74 61.37 -5.66
N THR A 171 31.10 61.94 -6.68
CA THR A 171 29.94 61.31 -7.34
C THR A 171 30.29 59.95 -7.93
N LYS A 172 31.50 59.78 -8.49
CA LYS A 172 31.93 58.51 -9.10
C LYS A 172 32.14 57.41 -8.06
N THR A 173 32.84 57.71 -6.97
CA THR A 173 33.11 56.78 -5.86
C THR A 173 31.85 56.41 -5.12
N ARG A 174 30.95 57.39 -4.89
CA ARG A 174 29.66 57.13 -4.26
C ARG A 174 28.81 56.16 -5.11
N THR A 175 28.72 56.41 -6.41
CA THR A 175 28.00 55.51 -7.33
C THR A 175 28.63 54.11 -7.34
N HIS A 176 29.96 54.02 -7.41
CA HIS A 176 30.67 52.73 -7.38
C HIS A 176 30.32 51.91 -6.13
N TYR A 177 30.43 52.50 -4.93
CA TYR A 177 30.11 51.79 -3.68
C TYR A 177 28.62 51.42 -3.55
N ILE A 178 27.72 52.27 -4.04
CA ILE A 178 26.28 51.97 -4.06
C ILE A 178 26.00 50.79 -4.99
N GLU A 179 26.57 50.78 -6.19
CA GLU A 179 26.38 49.69 -7.16
C GLU A 179 26.96 48.36 -6.66
N GLU A 180 28.15 48.40 -6.06
CA GLU A 180 28.80 47.23 -5.47
C GLU A 180 27.99 46.66 -4.30
N ALA A 181 27.49 47.53 -3.41
CA ALA A 181 26.63 47.11 -2.31
C ALA A 181 25.28 46.52 -2.78
N LEU A 182 24.67 47.12 -3.81
CA LEU A 182 23.46 46.60 -4.45
C LEU A 182 23.70 45.27 -5.18
N ALA A 183 24.90 45.08 -5.74
CA ALA A 183 25.29 43.81 -6.37
C ALA A 183 25.37 42.69 -5.32
N TYR A 184 25.98 42.96 -4.16
CA TYR A 184 26.01 41.99 -3.06
C TYR A 184 24.61 41.74 -2.48
N GLU A 185 23.77 42.77 -2.35
CA GLU A 185 22.37 42.60 -1.95
C GLU A 185 21.60 41.67 -2.91
N ASN A 186 21.82 41.81 -4.22
CA ASN A 186 21.27 40.88 -5.22
C ASN A 186 21.75 39.42 -5.01
N GLU A 187 23.02 39.23 -4.63
CA GLU A 187 23.53 37.89 -4.31
C GLU A 187 22.82 37.29 -3.08
N ILE A 188 22.56 38.09 -2.05
CA ILE A 188 21.77 37.68 -0.88
C ILE A 188 20.35 37.28 -1.33
N TYR A 189 19.70 38.07 -2.17
CA TYR A 189 18.38 37.75 -2.72
C TYR A 189 18.38 36.46 -3.55
N ARG A 190 19.44 36.22 -4.34
CA ARG A 190 19.60 34.98 -5.12
C ARG A 190 19.87 33.74 -4.27
N ALA A 191 20.49 33.91 -3.10
CA ALA A 191 20.66 32.83 -2.13
C ALA A 191 19.34 32.44 -1.44
N GLY A 192 18.38 33.37 -1.39
CA GLY A 192 17.07 33.19 -0.77
C GLY A 192 17.06 33.65 0.70
N ILE A 193 16.05 34.46 1.03
CA ILE A 193 15.84 35.07 2.34
C ILE A 193 14.53 34.55 2.90
N SER A 194 14.59 33.95 4.09
CA SER A 194 13.44 33.45 4.85
C SER A 194 13.21 34.28 6.12
N SER A 195 11.94 34.47 6.50
CA SER A 195 11.58 35.14 7.76
C SER A 195 11.87 34.30 8.99
N ASN A 196 11.85 32.97 8.87
CA ASN A 196 12.07 32.06 9.97
C ASN A 196 13.07 30.98 9.59
N LYS A 197 13.70 30.36 10.60
CA LYS A 197 14.53 29.18 10.37
C LYS A 197 13.65 28.08 9.77
N LEU A 198 13.95 27.71 8.53
CA LEU A 198 13.23 26.66 7.84
C LEU A 198 13.44 25.37 8.62
N LYS A 199 12.34 24.72 9.02
CA LYS A 199 12.37 23.40 9.64
C LYS A 199 12.73 22.40 8.53
N THR A 200 14.01 22.23 8.27
CA THR A 200 14.48 21.11 7.46
C THR A 200 14.21 19.83 8.25
N SER A 201 13.56 18.85 7.62
CA SER A 201 13.38 17.52 8.22
C SER A 201 14.73 17.05 8.78
N SER A 202 14.73 16.65 10.05
CA SER A 202 15.89 16.45 10.93
C SER A 202 17.03 15.54 10.42
N LEU A 203 16.91 14.94 9.23
CA LEU A 203 17.93 14.07 8.65
C LEU A 203 18.87 14.76 7.66
N ASN A 204 18.52 15.92 7.08
CA ASN A 204 19.41 16.68 6.21
C ASN A 204 19.35 18.17 6.58
N PRO A 205 20.29 18.65 7.40
CA PRO A 205 20.37 20.07 7.70
C PRO A 205 20.78 20.82 6.43
N SER A 206 20.20 22.00 6.21
CA SER A 206 20.72 23.10 5.36
C SER A 206 20.55 23.09 3.83
N PHE A 207 20.03 22.05 3.16
CA PHE A 207 19.83 22.11 1.71
C PHE A 207 18.34 22.15 1.33
N ILE A 208 17.96 23.23 0.66
CA ILE A 208 16.64 23.44 0.09
C ILE A 208 16.80 23.57 -1.43
N SER A 209 15.90 22.93 -2.18
CA SER A 209 15.86 23.07 -3.63
C SER A 209 15.23 24.40 -3.98
N ILE A 210 16.05 25.31 -4.50
CA ILE A 210 15.59 26.61 -5.00
C ILE A 210 15.57 26.54 -6.52
N GLU A 211 14.43 26.89 -7.11
CA GLU A 211 14.33 27.03 -8.55
C GLU A 211 14.99 28.34 -8.99
N ILE A 212 16.05 28.23 -9.78
CA ILE A 212 16.70 29.35 -10.44
C ILE A 212 16.59 29.14 -11.95
N LYS A 213 15.70 29.91 -12.60
CA LYS A 213 15.51 29.90 -14.06
C LYS A 213 15.24 28.50 -14.63
N GLY A 214 14.34 27.74 -14.01
CA GLY A 214 13.97 26.39 -14.48
C GLY A 214 14.97 25.29 -14.13
N ARG A 215 15.98 25.57 -13.31
CA ARG A 215 16.88 24.56 -12.74
C ARG A 215 16.78 24.57 -11.22
N ASP A 216 16.68 23.39 -10.64
CA ASP A 216 16.72 23.22 -9.20
C ASP A 216 18.18 23.24 -8.75
N VAL A 217 18.49 24.17 -7.85
CA VAL A 217 19.82 24.35 -7.28
C VAL A 217 19.68 24.24 -5.76
N GLU A 218 20.60 23.52 -5.12
CA GLU A 218 20.70 23.54 -3.67
C GLU A 218 21.16 24.93 -3.23
N GLY A 219 20.25 25.68 -2.61
CA GLY A 219 20.50 27.03 -2.14
C GLY A 219 20.75 27.06 -0.64
N ASN A 220 21.74 27.84 -0.23
CA ASN A 220 21.98 28.15 1.18
C ASN A 220 21.10 29.32 1.62
N VAL A 221 19.86 29.00 1.99
CA VAL A 221 18.86 30.00 2.42
C VAL A 221 19.30 30.64 3.73
N GLN A 222 19.27 31.97 3.77
CA GLN A 222 19.59 32.74 4.96
C GLN A 222 18.31 33.28 5.62
N THR A 223 18.33 33.41 6.94
CA THR A 223 17.32 34.20 7.64
C THR A 223 17.50 35.68 7.36
N THR A 224 16.47 36.50 7.58
CA THR A 224 16.58 37.96 7.49
C THR A 224 17.70 38.53 8.37
N GLU A 225 17.90 37.97 9.56
CA GLU A 225 18.98 38.37 10.47
C GLU A 225 20.36 38.01 9.91
N GLU A 226 20.53 36.79 9.40
CA GLU A 226 21.78 36.33 8.77
C GLU A 226 22.11 37.14 7.52
N ALA A 227 21.11 37.46 6.69
CA ALA A 227 21.24 38.32 5.52
C ALA A 227 21.74 39.73 5.92
N LEU A 228 21.16 40.34 6.94
CA LEU A 228 21.60 41.64 7.46
C LEU A 228 23.03 41.58 8.03
N LEU A 229 23.38 40.52 8.74
CA LEU A 229 24.74 40.31 9.24
C LEU A 229 25.75 40.12 8.10
N SER A 230 25.39 39.38 7.05
CA SER A 230 26.20 39.20 5.85
C SER A 230 26.42 40.52 5.13
N LEU A 231 25.36 41.31 4.91
CA LEU A 231 25.45 42.65 4.33
C LEU A 231 26.38 43.56 5.15
N ARG A 232 26.22 43.57 6.49
CA ARG A 232 27.06 44.38 7.38
C ARG A 232 28.53 43.96 7.32
N ARG A 233 28.82 42.66 7.29
CA ARG A 233 30.19 42.14 7.16
C ARG A 233 30.81 42.55 5.83
N TYR A 234 30.06 42.40 4.75
CA TYR A 234 30.53 42.78 3.41
C TYR A 234 30.89 44.27 3.34
N LEU A 235 29.99 45.15 3.78
CA LEU A 235 30.23 46.59 3.80
C LEU A 235 31.41 47.01 4.70
N LYS A 236 31.73 46.23 5.73
CA LYS A 236 32.90 46.49 6.60
C LYS A 236 34.22 46.07 5.96
N ILE A 237 34.18 45.08 5.06
CA ILE A 237 35.35 44.60 4.32
C ILE A 237 35.64 45.49 3.10
N MET A 238 34.62 46.16 2.58
CA MET A 238 34.75 47.19 1.56
C MET A 238 35.74 48.27 2.04
N ASP A 239 36.70 48.67 1.19
CA ASP A 239 37.77 49.63 1.50
C ASP A 239 37.24 51.07 1.58
N VAL A 240 36.36 51.33 2.56
CA VAL A 240 35.65 52.60 2.75
C VAL A 240 35.72 53.02 4.20
N ASP A 241 35.63 54.34 4.41
CA ASP A 241 35.53 54.92 5.75
C ASP A 241 34.40 54.24 6.56
N PRO A 242 34.66 53.85 7.83
CA PRO A 242 33.65 53.24 8.70
C PRO A 242 32.33 54.03 8.81
N GLU A 243 32.38 55.37 8.75
CA GLU A 243 31.17 56.21 8.76
C GLU A 243 30.31 55.97 7.51
N VAL A 244 30.96 55.89 6.34
CA VAL A 244 30.29 55.65 5.05
C VAL A 244 29.73 54.24 4.99
N SER A 245 30.50 53.24 5.43
CA SER A 245 30.05 51.85 5.51
C SER A 245 28.78 51.70 6.37
N MET A 246 28.74 52.40 7.51
CA MET A 246 27.58 52.40 8.40
C MET A 246 26.38 53.13 7.79
N ALA A 247 26.59 54.26 7.10
CA ALA A 247 25.54 54.98 6.39
C ALA A 247 24.94 54.13 5.27
N LEU A 248 25.77 53.46 4.46
CA LEU A 248 25.33 52.51 3.43
C LEU A 248 24.51 51.37 4.04
N PHE A 249 24.98 50.78 5.15
CA PHE A 249 24.24 49.71 5.84
C PHE A 249 22.85 50.17 6.31
N ARG A 250 22.74 51.37 6.90
CA ARG A 250 21.46 51.90 7.40
C ARG A 250 20.45 52.19 6.29
N ILE A 251 20.93 52.55 5.10
CA ILE A 251 20.09 52.76 3.92
C ILE A 251 19.67 51.41 3.34
N LEU A 252 20.62 50.50 3.11
CA LEU A 252 20.40 49.22 2.43
C LEU A 252 19.65 48.19 3.28
N LYS A 253 19.73 48.25 4.62
CA LYS A 253 18.95 47.34 5.48
C LYS A 253 17.43 47.40 5.22
N GLY A 254 16.92 48.52 4.70
CA GLY A 254 15.50 48.68 4.36
C GLY A 254 15.06 47.88 3.13
N GLY A 255 16.04 47.45 2.31
CA GLY A 255 15.86 46.63 1.13
C GLY A 255 15.77 45.13 1.43
N ILE A 256 16.39 44.64 2.50
CA ILE A 256 16.41 43.21 2.85
C ILE A 256 15.02 42.75 3.33
N ARG A 257 14.35 41.90 2.53
CA ARG A 257 13.03 41.33 2.82
C ARG A 257 12.98 39.85 2.44
N GLN A 258 12.00 39.13 2.99
CA GLN A 258 11.75 37.75 2.59
C GLN A 258 11.40 37.70 1.10
N ASN A 259 12.02 36.76 0.39
CA ASN A 259 11.86 36.60 -1.04
C ASN A 259 11.72 35.13 -1.48
N LEU A 260 11.77 34.21 -0.51
CA LEU A 260 11.58 32.79 -0.72
C LEU A 260 10.09 32.44 -0.61
N ILE A 261 9.51 31.92 -1.70
CA ILE A 261 8.10 31.54 -1.81
C ILE A 261 8.01 30.03 -2.03
N TYR A 262 7.17 29.34 -1.27
CA TYR A 262 6.97 27.89 -1.40
C TYR A 262 6.15 27.55 -2.65
N ASP A 263 6.67 26.63 -3.50
CA ASP A 263 5.94 26.10 -4.64
C ASP A 263 5.33 24.74 -4.29
N ALA A 264 4.05 24.77 -3.89
CA ALA A 264 3.32 23.58 -3.50
C ALA A 264 3.12 22.60 -4.66
N ALA A 265 2.81 23.11 -5.86
CA ALA A 265 2.47 22.28 -7.00
C ALA A 265 3.68 21.47 -7.48
N ARG A 266 4.86 22.10 -7.56
CA ARG A 266 6.09 21.40 -7.92
C ARG A 266 6.57 20.45 -6.83
N THR A 267 6.50 20.87 -5.57
CA THR A 267 6.88 19.99 -4.45
C THR A 267 6.05 18.71 -4.46
N GLU A 268 4.73 18.81 -4.67
CA GLU A 268 3.86 17.64 -4.80
C GLU A 268 4.18 16.77 -6.02
N ALA A 269 4.53 17.38 -7.16
CA ALA A 269 4.94 16.65 -8.35
C ALA A 269 6.23 15.85 -8.08
N THR A 270 7.24 16.46 -7.49
CA THR A 270 8.50 15.79 -7.13
C THR A 270 8.29 14.68 -6.10
N ILE A 271 7.39 14.88 -5.12
CA ILE A 271 7.00 13.84 -4.16
C ILE A 271 6.36 12.64 -4.88
N LYS A 272 5.47 12.89 -5.84
CA LYS A 272 4.83 11.82 -6.64
C LYS A 272 5.84 11.09 -7.52
N ASP A 273 6.73 11.80 -8.19
CA ASP A 273 7.76 11.21 -9.03
C ASP A 273 8.73 10.35 -8.20
N ALA A 274 9.13 10.85 -7.02
CA ALA A 274 9.95 10.09 -6.08
C ALA A 274 9.23 8.83 -5.57
N ALA A 275 7.92 8.90 -5.30
CA ALA A 275 7.12 7.73 -4.92
C ALA A 275 6.99 6.71 -6.06
N ASN A 276 6.84 7.18 -7.30
CA ASN A 276 6.70 6.32 -8.49
C ASN A 276 8.02 5.65 -8.90
N SER A 277 9.16 6.21 -8.50
CA SER A 277 10.49 5.63 -8.76
C SER A 277 10.84 4.39 -7.92
N ILE A 278 9.94 3.95 -7.02
CA ILE A 278 10.20 2.82 -6.13
C ILE A 278 9.80 1.52 -6.83
N ASP A 279 10.82 0.71 -7.14
CA ASP A 279 10.63 -0.63 -7.70
C ASP A 279 9.92 -1.59 -6.73
N ALA A 280 9.39 -2.67 -7.29
CA ALA A 280 8.80 -3.76 -6.52
C ALA A 280 9.85 -4.41 -5.59
N ILE A 281 9.50 -4.55 -4.31
CA ILE A 281 10.38 -5.16 -3.30
C ILE A 281 10.08 -6.66 -3.22
N ILE A 282 11.04 -7.47 -3.67
CA ILE A 282 10.94 -8.93 -3.62
C ILE A 282 11.61 -9.43 -2.34
N ILE A 283 10.80 -9.99 -1.43
CA ILE A 283 11.29 -10.66 -0.23
C ILE A 283 11.47 -12.15 -0.56
N ARG A 284 12.65 -12.68 -0.24
CA ARG A 284 12.97 -14.11 -0.35
C ARG A 284 12.94 -14.72 1.04
N VAL A 285 12.18 -15.80 1.19
CA VAL A 285 12.06 -16.58 2.42
C VAL A 285 12.68 -17.94 2.15
N ASN A 286 13.58 -18.35 3.04
CA ASN A 286 14.26 -19.64 2.92
C ASN A 286 13.46 -20.76 3.58
N GLU A 287 13.76 -22.00 3.19
CA GLU A 287 13.24 -23.17 3.89
C GLU A 287 13.71 -23.18 5.35
N GLY A 288 12.83 -23.56 6.27
CA GLY A 288 13.12 -23.56 7.71
C GLY A 288 13.04 -22.19 8.37
N GLU A 289 12.77 -21.11 7.62
CA GLU A 289 12.62 -19.78 8.19
C GLU A 289 11.30 -19.65 8.98
N THR A 290 11.37 -19.04 10.16
CA THR A 290 10.18 -18.86 11.00
C THR A 290 9.30 -17.73 10.46
N LEU A 291 8.07 -18.07 10.10
CA LEU A 291 7.06 -17.13 9.60
C LEU A 291 6.33 -16.45 10.75
N ILE A 292 6.01 -17.22 11.80
CA ILE A 292 5.22 -16.80 12.96
C ILE A 292 5.81 -17.43 14.21
N GLU A 293 6.11 -16.60 15.21
CA GLU A 293 6.60 -17.03 16.52
C GLU A 293 5.44 -17.10 17.54
N PRO A 294 5.42 -18.11 18.44
CA PRO A 294 4.40 -18.19 19.48
C PRO A 294 4.51 -17.04 20.49
N GLY A 295 3.36 -16.56 20.96
CA GLY A 295 3.28 -15.58 22.04
C GLY A 295 3.48 -14.11 21.63
N THR A 296 3.89 -13.83 20.39
CA THR A 296 3.97 -12.47 19.85
C THR A 296 2.75 -12.11 19.01
N PRO A 297 2.21 -10.88 19.08
CA PRO A 297 1.12 -10.45 18.20
C PRO A 297 1.62 -10.39 16.75
N ILE A 298 0.78 -10.87 15.83
CA ILE A 298 1.13 -10.93 14.40
C ILE A 298 1.17 -9.53 13.81
N THR A 299 2.34 -9.14 13.30
CA THR A 299 2.51 -7.87 12.59
C THR A 299 1.88 -7.93 11.19
N PRO A 300 1.53 -6.78 10.60
CA PRO A 300 1.03 -6.73 9.23
C PRO A 300 1.97 -7.40 8.21
N GLU A 301 3.29 -7.21 8.37
CA GLU A 301 4.32 -7.82 7.54
C GLU A 301 4.34 -9.35 7.67
N GLN A 302 4.22 -9.87 8.89
CA GLN A 302 4.12 -11.31 9.14
C GLN A 302 2.84 -11.91 8.55
N HIS A 303 1.72 -11.17 8.61
CA HIS A 303 0.48 -11.58 7.96
C HIS A 303 0.62 -11.61 6.43
N GLU A 304 1.23 -10.60 5.81
CA GLU A 304 1.53 -10.60 4.38
C GLU A 304 2.42 -11.79 4.00
N ARG A 305 3.49 -12.04 4.77
CA ARG A 305 4.38 -13.19 4.58
C ARG A 305 3.64 -14.52 4.67
N LEU A 306 2.73 -14.68 5.63
CA LEU A 306 1.92 -15.89 5.80
C LEU A 306 0.93 -16.10 4.66
N THR A 307 0.30 -15.03 4.17
CA THR A 307 -0.61 -15.11 3.02
C THR A 307 0.15 -15.46 1.73
N ALA A 308 1.33 -14.88 1.53
CA ALA A 308 2.23 -15.22 0.43
C ALA A 308 2.68 -16.69 0.52
N TYR A 309 3.05 -17.16 1.71
CA TYR A 309 3.41 -18.57 1.94
C TYR A 309 2.27 -19.52 1.55
N ARG A 310 1.03 -19.25 1.99
CA ARG A 310 -0.14 -20.07 1.62
C ARG A 310 -0.40 -20.07 0.12
N LYS A 311 -0.23 -18.93 -0.55
CA LYS A 311 -0.36 -18.85 -2.01
C LYS A 311 0.72 -19.71 -2.68
N ALA A 312 1.96 -19.61 -2.22
CA ALA A 312 3.06 -20.41 -2.72
C ALA A 312 2.84 -21.92 -2.46
N LEU A 313 2.26 -22.30 -1.31
CA LEU A 313 1.97 -23.69 -0.96
C LEU A 313 0.95 -24.30 -1.94
N ARG A 314 -0.07 -23.54 -2.32
CA ARG A 314 -1.06 -23.98 -3.32
C ARG A 314 -0.39 -24.23 -4.68
N THR A 315 0.43 -23.29 -5.15
CA THR A 315 1.15 -23.43 -6.43
C THR A 315 2.21 -24.53 -6.39
N HIS A 316 2.90 -24.72 -5.27
CA HIS A 316 3.92 -25.76 -5.11
C HIS A 316 3.30 -27.17 -5.11
N GLN A 317 2.11 -27.34 -4.54
CA GLN A 317 1.36 -28.61 -4.57
C GLN A 317 0.73 -28.93 -5.94
N GLU A 318 0.70 -28.00 -6.88
CA GLU A 318 0.12 -28.18 -8.22
C GLU A 318 1.07 -28.81 -9.26
N TYR A 319 2.30 -29.19 -8.88
CA TYR A 319 3.21 -29.97 -9.73
C TYR A 319 2.74 -31.44 -9.87
N GLY A 320 1.67 -31.65 -10.63
CA GLY A 320 1.18 -32.97 -11.04
C GLY A 320 -0.33 -33.11 -10.90
N ILE A 321 -1.06 -32.91 -12.01
CA ILE A 321 -2.49 -33.24 -12.25
C ILE A 321 -3.31 -33.33 -10.94
N GLY A 322 -3.40 -32.24 -10.17
CA GLY A 322 -4.31 -32.14 -9.01
C GLY A 322 -4.30 -33.28 -7.99
N PHE A 323 -3.28 -34.16 -7.94
CA PHE A 323 -3.19 -35.26 -6.99
C PHE A 323 -2.13 -34.92 -5.96
N SER A 324 -2.48 -34.10 -4.98
CA SER A 324 -1.65 -33.95 -3.79
C SER A 324 -1.48 -35.32 -3.12
N ALA A 325 -0.33 -35.59 -2.49
CA ALA A 325 -0.12 -36.84 -1.75
C ALA A 325 -1.26 -37.10 -0.73
N LEU A 326 -1.80 -36.02 -0.16
CA LEU A 326 -2.98 -36.00 0.71
C LEU A 326 -4.26 -36.47 0.00
N LEU A 327 -4.47 -36.10 -1.27
CA LEU A 327 -5.61 -36.58 -2.06
C LEU A 327 -5.51 -38.07 -2.33
N LEU A 328 -4.31 -38.59 -2.62
CA LEU A 328 -4.10 -40.02 -2.86
C LEU A 328 -4.37 -40.83 -1.58
N GLU A 329 -3.85 -40.39 -0.43
CA GLU A 329 -4.15 -41.01 0.87
C GLU A 329 -5.66 -41.02 1.15
N ARG A 330 -6.33 -39.88 0.95
CA ARG A 330 -7.77 -39.74 1.16
C ARG A 330 -8.61 -40.62 0.22
N ILE A 331 -8.23 -40.73 -1.06
CA ILE A 331 -8.88 -41.63 -2.03
C ILE A 331 -8.71 -43.10 -1.59
N THR A 332 -7.52 -43.49 -1.13
CA THR A 332 -7.28 -44.87 -0.67
C THR A 332 -8.09 -45.22 0.57
N LEU A 333 -8.16 -44.34 1.56
CA LEU A 333 -8.97 -44.54 2.77
C LEU A 333 -10.47 -44.62 2.46
N THR A 334 -10.98 -43.74 1.60
CA THR A 334 -12.40 -43.78 1.21
C THR A 334 -12.73 -45.02 0.40
N LEU A 335 -11.86 -45.48 -0.49
CA LEU A 335 -12.01 -46.76 -1.17
C LEU A 335 -12.07 -47.92 -0.17
N ALA A 336 -11.19 -47.93 0.83
CA ALA A 336 -11.16 -48.97 1.86
C ALA A 336 -12.45 -49.02 2.70
N ILE A 337 -12.95 -47.87 3.15
CA ILE A 337 -14.21 -47.76 3.91
C ILE A 337 -15.40 -48.22 3.05
N LEU A 338 -15.42 -47.83 1.77
CA LEU A 338 -16.49 -48.19 0.85
C LEU A 338 -16.48 -49.69 0.51
N LEU A 339 -15.29 -50.29 0.42
CA LEU A 339 -15.16 -51.74 0.25
C LEU A 339 -15.61 -52.49 1.51
N ALA A 340 -15.27 -51.99 2.70
CA ALA A 340 -15.74 -52.52 3.97
C ALA A 340 -17.28 -52.39 4.13
N SER A 341 -17.87 -51.26 3.72
CA SER A 341 -19.32 -51.05 3.77
C SER A 341 -20.08 -51.98 2.82
N LEU A 342 -19.51 -52.26 1.64
CA LEU A 342 -20.07 -53.22 0.68
C LEU A 342 -20.07 -54.64 1.25
N ILE A 343 -18.96 -55.05 1.88
CA ILE A 343 -18.86 -56.34 2.58
C ILE A 343 -19.90 -56.42 3.70
N TYR A 344 -20.04 -55.36 4.50
CA TYR A 344 -21.01 -55.28 5.59
C TYR A 344 -22.46 -55.43 5.11
N ILE A 345 -22.87 -54.68 4.08
CA ILE A 345 -24.22 -54.75 3.50
C ILE A 345 -24.50 -56.14 2.94
N ARG A 346 -23.49 -56.80 2.36
CA ARG A 346 -23.64 -58.15 1.79
C ARG A 346 -23.78 -59.23 2.87
N LEU A 347 -23.14 -59.07 4.02
CA LEU A 347 -23.14 -60.05 5.11
C LEU A 347 -24.25 -59.83 6.15
N GLY A 348 -24.72 -58.59 6.33
CA GLY A 348 -25.44 -58.20 7.55
C GLY A 348 -26.97 -58.15 7.49
N VAL A 349 -27.60 -57.75 6.38
CA VAL A 349 -29.05 -57.40 6.41
C VAL A 349 -29.78 -57.68 5.08
N PRO A 350 -30.47 -58.83 4.92
CA PRO A 350 -31.29 -59.11 3.74
C PRO A 350 -32.56 -58.23 3.64
N GLU A 351 -32.99 -57.56 4.71
CA GLU A 351 -34.20 -56.73 4.74
C GLU A 351 -34.06 -55.38 4.02
N ILE A 352 -32.87 -54.77 3.99
CA ILE A 352 -32.62 -53.50 3.28
C ILE A 352 -32.64 -53.69 1.75
N GLN A 353 -32.41 -54.92 1.27
CA GLN A 353 -32.43 -55.24 -0.17
C GLN A 353 -33.86 -55.33 -0.75
N SER A 354 -34.90 -55.30 0.09
CA SER A 354 -36.28 -55.59 -0.32
C SER A 354 -36.97 -54.47 -1.10
N SER A 355 -36.56 -53.20 -0.97
CA SER A 355 -37.18 -52.07 -1.66
C SER A 355 -36.16 -51.17 -2.38
N ARG A 356 -36.03 -51.37 -3.69
CA ARG A 356 -35.17 -50.53 -4.57
C ARG A 356 -35.45 -49.03 -4.42
N LYS A 357 -36.71 -48.66 -4.12
CA LYS A 357 -37.12 -47.27 -3.92
C LYS A 357 -36.48 -46.63 -2.68
N ASN A 358 -36.42 -47.35 -1.56
CA ASN A 358 -35.88 -46.80 -0.31
C ASN A 358 -34.35 -46.66 -0.40
N LEU A 359 -33.68 -47.60 -1.07
CA LEU A 359 -32.22 -47.53 -1.27
C LEU A 359 -31.82 -46.36 -2.18
N ILE A 360 -32.58 -46.11 -3.25
CA ILE A 360 -32.36 -44.94 -4.13
C ILE A 360 -32.59 -43.64 -3.35
N LEU A 361 -33.69 -43.54 -2.59
CA LEU A 361 -34.04 -42.36 -1.83
C LEU A 361 -33.00 -42.04 -0.74
N ALA A 362 -32.56 -43.06 0.01
CA ALA A 362 -31.52 -42.91 1.02
C ALA A 362 -30.18 -42.49 0.41
N SER A 363 -29.77 -43.12 -0.70
CA SER A 363 -28.51 -42.79 -1.39
C SER A 363 -28.53 -41.38 -1.99
N SER A 364 -29.68 -40.95 -2.55
CA SER A 364 -29.84 -39.59 -3.07
C SER A 364 -29.84 -38.54 -1.97
N MET A 365 -30.50 -38.81 -0.84
CA MET A 365 -30.54 -37.90 0.30
C MET A 365 -29.15 -37.70 0.90
N LEU A 366 -28.37 -38.78 1.03
CA LEU A 366 -26.98 -38.72 1.48
C LEU A 366 -26.12 -37.89 0.52
N LEU A 367 -26.24 -38.09 -0.79
CA LEU A 367 -25.45 -37.36 -1.79
C LEU A 367 -25.81 -35.86 -1.78
N ILE A 368 -27.09 -35.52 -1.72
CA ILE A 368 -27.56 -34.13 -1.61
C ILE A 368 -27.01 -33.49 -0.34
N ASN A 369 -27.06 -34.19 0.79
CA ASN A 369 -26.53 -33.69 2.05
C ASN A 369 -25.00 -33.47 1.97
N MET A 370 -24.26 -34.43 1.38
CA MET A 370 -22.82 -34.27 1.11
C MET A 370 -22.49 -33.06 0.23
N ILE A 371 -23.26 -32.83 -0.84
CA ILE A 371 -23.11 -31.64 -1.68
C ILE A 371 -23.40 -30.38 -0.88
N PHE A 372 -24.43 -30.39 -0.04
CA PHE A 372 -24.81 -29.24 0.77
C PHE A 372 -23.74 -28.89 1.82
N ILE A 373 -23.22 -29.89 2.54
CA ILE A 373 -22.08 -29.75 3.45
C ILE A 373 -20.85 -29.23 2.68
N ARG A 374 -20.60 -29.72 1.46
CA ARG A 374 -19.48 -29.25 0.64
C ARG A 374 -19.64 -27.79 0.22
N LEU A 375 -20.82 -27.39 -0.24
CA LEU A 375 -21.14 -26.00 -0.58
C LEU A 375 -20.97 -25.10 0.64
N LEU A 376 -21.39 -25.55 1.81
CA LEU A 376 -21.20 -24.85 3.08
C LEU A 376 -19.74 -24.63 3.44
N LEU A 377 -18.92 -25.68 3.35
CA LEU A 377 -17.48 -25.58 3.57
C LEU A 377 -16.81 -24.63 2.57
N GLN A 378 -17.27 -24.63 1.31
CA GLN A 378 -16.74 -23.75 0.28
C GLN A 378 -17.16 -22.28 0.48
N CYS A 379 -18.41 -22.03 0.91
CA CYS A 379 -18.86 -20.70 1.32
C CYS A 379 -18.13 -20.18 2.57
N GLY A 380 -17.73 -21.09 3.47
CA GLY A 380 -16.93 -20.78 4.65
C GLY A 380 -15.44 -20.61 4.39
N ASP A 381 -14.96 -20.84 3.16
CA ASP A 381 -13.56 -20.62 2.83
C ASP A 381 -13.26 -19.11 2.76
N ALA A 382 -12.26 -18.70 3.54
CA ALA A 382 -11.86 -17.30 3.74
C ALA A 382 -11.25 -16.64 2.49
N TYR A 383 -11.22 -17.33 1.35
CA TYR A 383 -10.93 -16.72 0.05
C TYR A 383 -12.16 -16.01 -0.55
N LEU A 384 -13.38 -16.54 -0.34
CA LEU A 384 -14.61 -15.95 -0.89
C LEU A 384 -15.21 -14.87 0.02
N ILE A 385 -14.97 -14.96 1.33
CA ILE A 385 -15.47 -13.99 2.32
C ILE A 385 -14.92 -12.56 2.10
N PRO A 386 -13.62 -12.36 1.77
CA PRO A 386 -13.10 -11.04 1.41
C PRO A 386 -13.60 -10.53 0.06
N LEU A 387 -13.97 -11.42 -0.86
CA LEU A 387 -14.54 -11.04 -2.17
C LEU A 387 -16.00 -10.59 -2.05
N ASN A 388 -16.80 -11.18 -1.14
CA ASN A 388 -18.19 -10.78 -0.91
C ASN A 388 -18.62 -11.08 0.55
N PRO A 389 -18.91 -10.05 1.38
CA PRO A 389 -19.27 -10.23 2.79
C PRO A 389 -20.61 -10.96 3.02
N MET A 390 -21.41 -11.13 1.96
CA MET A 390 -22.70 -11.84 2.00
C MET A 390 -22.56 -13.34 2.27
N PHE A 391 -21.41 -13.95 1.95
CA PHE A 391 -21.16 -15.36 2.25
C PHE A 391 -20.97 -15.64 3.75
N ALA A 392 -20.41 -14.68 4.49
CA ALA A 392 -20.22 -14.81 5.93
C ALA A 392 -21.55 -14.72 6.71
N THR A 393 -22.52 -13.96 6.21
CA THR A 393 -23.82 -13.78 6.86
C THR A 393 -24.79 -14.94 6.61
N LEU A 394 -24.61 -15.71 5.54
CA LEU A 394 -25.43 -16.89 5.23
C LEU A 394 -25.02 -18.15 6.01
N LEU A 395 -23.78 -18.21 6.50
CA LEU A 395 -23.22 -19.40 7.17
C LEU A 395 -24.05 -19.88 8.38
N PRO A 396 -24.52 -19.01 9.29
CA PRO A 396 -25.33 -19.43 10.45
C PRO A 396 -26.72 -19.96 10.05
N TYR A 397 -27.27 -19.50 8.92
CA TYR A 397 -28.59 -19.92 8.45
C TYR A 397 -28.55 -21.24 7.67
N LEU A 398 -27.41 -21.59 7.10
CA LEU A 398 -27.21 -22.84 6.38
C LEU A 398 -26.77 -24.00 7.29
N ALA A 399 -26.18 -23.71 8.45
CA ALA A 399 -25.74 -24.74 9.40
C ALA A 399 -26.87 -25.67 9.91
N PRO A 400 -28.09 -25.18 10.25
CA PRO A 400 -29.21 -26.04 10.64
C PRO A 400 -29.70 -26.95 9.52
N VAL A 401 -29.65 -26.49 8.27
CA VAL A 401 -30.06 -27.26 7.08
C VAL A 401 -29.06 -28.37 6.76
N ALA A 402 -27.78 -28.17 7.08
CA ALA A 402 -26.73 -29.17 6.92
C ALA A 402 -26.78 -30.30 7.97
N LEU A 403 -27.23 -29.97 9.17
CA LEU A 403 -27.32 -30.87 10.32
C LEU A 403 -28.69 -31.56 10.43
N ALA A 404 -29.66 -31.16 9.61
CA ALA A 404 -30.92 -31.86 9.47
C ALA A 404 -30.71 -33.11 8.57
N PRO A 405 -30.93 -34.33 9.09
CA PRO A 405 -30.69 -35.58 8.37
C PRO A 405 -31.62 -35.80 7.17
#